data_AF-A0A6G1EP50-F1
#
_entry.id   AF-A0A6G1EP50-F1
#
_cell.length_a   1.000
_cell.length_b   1.000
_cell.length_c   1.000
_cell.angle_alpha   90.00
_cell.angle_beta   90.00
_cell.angle_gamma   90.00
#
_symmetry.space_group_name_H-M   'P 1'
#
loop_
_entity.id
_entity.type
_entity.pdbx_description
1 polymer ?
#
loop_
_entity_poly.entity_id
_entity_poly.type
_entity_poly.pdbx_seq_one_letter_code
_entity_poly.pdbx_strand_id
1 'polypeptide(L)'
;MTKRVSLPDKWLEDQSWFLADLTFPFEGHGFWADLTGGVLFCSYGDLLSDKVHHVDMGFINLPPGCQRPGLRHSREAVWPAVSRTMGYSGVSIKFVSIDGFLEQVTPADRKVTVWKLLDRKTWVIQHEVSLESQLKQELSKAKLPEHMTVMYPILSTREEHVIYIILSMKGMQSGGGVGLLGEHFEREDFVSQVTCWRVKH
;
A
#
# COMPACT_ATOMS: atom_id res chain seq x y z
N MET A 1 21.65 23.01 -6.39
CA MET A 1 22.57 22.47 -5.36
C MET A 1 22.45 20.96 -5.38
N THR A 2 23.57 20.25 -5.56
CA THR A 2 23.56 18.77 -5.66
C THR A 2 24.02 18.19 -4.33
N LYS A 3 23.23 17.30 -3.74
CA LYS A 3 23.59 16.54 -2.53
C LYS A 3 23.95 15.11 -2.90
N ARG A 4 24.90 14.53 -2.18
CA ARG A 4 25.17 13.09 -2.27
C ARG A 4 24.34 12.36 -1.23
N VAL A 5 23.91 11.15 -1.56
CA VAL A 5 23.07 10.33 -0.72
C VAL A 5 23.87 9.11 -0.30
N SER A 6 23.95 8.84 1.00
CA SER A 6 24.48 7.59 1.53
C SER A 6 23.31 6.63 1.70
N LEU A 7 23.29 5.56 0.92
CA LEU A 7 22.34 4.46 1.11
C LEU A 7 22.92 3.44 2.10
N PRO A 8 22.08 2.65 2.79
CA PRO A 8 22.57 1.55 3.62
C PRO A 8 23.50 0.61 2.82
N ASP A 9 24.48 -0.01 3.48
CA ASP A 9 25.47 -0.86 2.80
C ASP A 9 24.79 -1.97 1.97
N LYS A 10 25.26 -2.17 0.73
CA LYS A 10 24.72 -3.12 -0.28
C LYS A 10 23.27 -2.90 -0.70
N TRP A 11 22.63 -1.81 -0.26
CA TRP A 11 21.22 -1.56 -0.58
C TRP A 11 20.96 -1.46 -2.08
N LEU A 12 21.85 -0.84 -2.85
CA LEU A 12 21.70 -0.78 -4.32
C LEU A 12 21.78 -2.15 -5.00
N GLU A 13 22.55 -3.08 -4.43
CA GLU A 13 22.66 -4.45 -4.95
C GLU A 13 21.39 -5.24 -4.60
N ASP A 14 20.91 -5.11 -3.36
CA ASP A 14 19.77 -5.87 -2.83
C ASP A 14 18.40 -5.31 -3.26
N GLN A 15 18.31 -4.00 -3.53
CA GLN A 15 17.08 -3.24 -3.74
C GLN A 15 17.09 -2.44 -5.06
N SER A 16 17.85 -2.89 -6.07
CA SER A 16 17.90 -2.28 -7.41
C SER A 16 16.54 -2.13 -8.12
N TRP A 17 15.53 -2.86 -7.64
CA TRP A 17 14.15 -2.86 -8.13
C TRP A 17 13.23 -1.87 -7.41
N PHE A 18 13.73 -1.13 -6.41
CA PHE A 18 12.93 -0.23 -5.59
C PHE A 18 12.30 0.88 -6.45
N LEU A 19 10.98 1.03 -6.33
CA LEU A 19 10.23 2.12 -6.96
C LEU A 19 9.17 2.63 -5.98
N ALA A 20 9.33 3.89 -5.56
CA ALA A 20 8.38 4.51 -4.63
C ALA A 20 7.01 4.66 -5.29
N ASP A 21 5.99 4.02 -4.73
CA ASP A 21 4.59 4.21 -5.11
C ASP A 21 4.01 5.47 -4.47
N LEU A 22 4.46 5.77 -3.25
CA LEU A 22 3.91 6.82 -2.40
C LEU A 22 5.04 7.60 -1.73
N THR A 23 4.76 8.85 -1.39
CA THR A 23 5.63 9.66 -0.54
C THR A 23 4.80 10.37 0.52
N PHE A 24 5.36 10.51 1.73
CA PHE A 24 4.69 11.24 2.80
C PHE A 24 5.69 11.83 3.81
N PRO A 25 5.36 12.99 4.42
CA PRO A 25 6.09 13.53 5.56
C PRO A 25 5.64 12.86 6.86
N PHE A 26 6.56 12.61 7.79
CA PHE A 26 6.20 12.24 9.17
C PHE A 26 7.35 12.58 10.14
N GLU A 27 7.03 13.20 11.28
CA GLU A 27 8.00 13.53 12.35
C GLU A 27 9.33 14.15 11.87
N GLY A 28 9.27 15.12 10.96
CA GLY A 28 10.47 15.82 10.45
C GLY A 28 11.29 15.01 9.44
N HIS A 29 10.78 13.89 8.94
CA HIS A 29 11.42 13.06 7.92
C HIS A 29 10.55 12.96 6.68
N GLY A 30 11.19 12.84 5.52
CA GLY A 30 10.55 12.45 4.26
C GLY A 30 10.63 10.95 4.07
N PHE A 31 9.53 10.32 3.64
CA PHE A 31 9.44 8.90 3.37
C PHE A 31 9.07 8.65 1.90
N TRP A 32 9.75 7.69 1.29
CA TRP A 32 9.48 7.15 -0.04
C TRP A 32 9.16 5.68 0.12
N ALA A 33 7.91 5.29 -0.12
CA ALA A 33 7.42 3.95 0.14
C ALA A 33 7.22 3.17 -1.15
N ASP A 34 7.91 2.05 -1.26
CA ASP A 34 7.63 0.98 -2.22
C ASP A 34 6.76 -0.08 -1.51
N LEU A 35 5.51 -0.21 -1.95
CA LEU A 35 4.52 -1.10 -1.34
C LEU A 35 4.82 -2.60 -1.56
N THR A 36 5.87 -2.95 -2.30
CA THR A 36 6.36 -4.32 -2.44
C THR A 36 7.66 -4.58 -1.68
N GLY A 37 8.39 -3.54 -1.26
CA GLY A 37 9.72 -3.71 -0.68
C GLY A 37 9.98 -3.10 0.68
N GLY A 38 9.54 -1.86 0.88
CA GLY A 38 9.83 -1.14 2.11
C GLY A 38 9.83 0.37 1.89
N VAL A 39 10.47 1.07 2.80
CA VAL A 39 10.48 2.54 2.82
C VAL A 39 11.87 3.07 3.01
N LEU A 40 12.28 3.96 2.11
CA LEU A 40 13.42 4.84 2.30
C LEU A 40 13.00 6.10 3.04
N PHE A 41 13.84 6.61 3.93
CA PHE A 41 13.57 7.86 4.62
C PHE A 41 14.84 8.63 4.99
N CYS A 42 14.70 9.95 5.13
CA CYS A 42 15.75 10.83 5.64
C CYS A 42 15.17 12.06 6.34
N SER A 43 16.01 12.74 7.12
CA SER A 43 15.66 13.98 7.82
C SER A 43 15.47 15.14 6.84
N TYR A 44 14.38 15.91 7.01
CA TYR A 44 14.19 17.16 6.25
C TYR A 44 15.26 18.20 6.57
N GLY A 45 15.74 18.23 7.81
CA GLY A 45 16.81 19.15 8.21
C GLY A 45 18.06 18.94 7.37
N ASP A 46 18.45 17.68 7.18
CA ASP A 46 19.64 17.33 6.39
C ASP A 46 19.38 17.49 4.89
N LEU A 47 18.18 17.11 4.43
CA LEU A 47 17.79 17.22 3.03
C LEU A 47 17.74 18.68 2.56
N LEU A 48 17.28 19.61 3.39
CA LEU A 48 17.06 21.02 3.03
C LEU A 48 18.19 21.95 3.48
N SER A 49 19.13 21.50 4.31
CA SER A 49 20.23 22.34 4.82
C SER A 49 21.30 22.60 3.77
N ASP A 50 21.62 23.87 3.50
CA ASP A 50 22.72 24.24 2.60
C ASP A 50 24.11 23.84 3.13
N LYS A 51 24.21 23.53 4.43
CA LYS A 51 25.46 23.12 5.08
C LYS A 51 25.73 21.61 4.98
N VAL A 52 24.72 20.84 4.58
CA VAL A 52 24.79 19.38 4.52
C VAL A 52 24.95 18.94 3.07
N HIS A 53 26.11 18.37 2.73
CA HIS A 53 26.39 17.87 1.39
C HIS A 53 26.12 16.37 1.23
N HIS A 54 25.94 15.66 2.34
CA HIS A 54 25.68 14.23 2.42
C HIS A 54 24.44 13.95 3.25
N VAL A 55 23.48 13.22 2.69
CA VAL A 55 22.24 12.83 3.38
C VAL A 55 22.25 11.34 3.59
N ASP A 56 22.20 10.91 4.84
CA ASP A 56 22.10 9.50 5.19
C ASP A 56 20.65 9.03 5.11
N MET A 57 20.43 7.95 4.37
CA MET A 57 19.12 7.34 4.20
C MET A 57 18.97 6.15 5.14
N GLY A 58 17.86 6.10 5.85
CA GLY A 58 17.39 4.89 6.51
C GLY A 58 16.51 4.07 5.59
N PHE A 59 16.41 2.77 5.87
CA PHE A 59 15.47 1.87 5.21
C PHE A 59 14.68 1.06 6.23
N ILE A 60 13.37 0.93 6.00
CA ILE A 60 12.44 0.15 6.82
C ILE A 60 11.84 -0.93 5.94
N ASN A 61 12.03 -2.20 6.31
CA ASN A 61 11.39 -3.32 5.61
C ASN A 61 9.87 -3.25 5.77
N LEU A 62 9.11 -3.81 4.82
CA LEU A 62 7.68 -4.03 5.02
C LEU A 62 7.41 -5.00 6.19
N PRO A 63 6.16 -5.06 6.71
CA PRO A 63 5.79 -6.07 7.68
C PRO A 63 6.15 -7.50 7.25
N PRO A 64 6.38 -8.41 8.22
CA PRO A 64 6.70 -9.80 7.93
C PRO A 64 5.71 -10.43 6.95
N GLY A 65 6.23 -11.15 5.96
CA GLY A 65 5.40 -11.80 4.93
C GLY A 65 4.80 -10.87 3.87
N CYS A 66 4.97 -9.55 3.97
CA CYS A 66 4.47 -8.60 2.98
C CYS A 66 5.47 -8.28 1.86
N GLN A 67 6.76 -8.54 2.05
CA GLN A 67 7.77 -8.29 1.02
C GLN A 67 7.55 -9.17 -0.22
N ARG A 68 7.62 -8.55 -1.40
CA ARG A 68 7.48 -9.19 -2.72
C ARG A 68 8.52 -8.60 -3.68
N PRO A 69 9.83 -8.83 -3.41
CA PRO A 69 10.90 -8.37 -4.30
C PRO A 69 10.69 -8.92 -5.71
N GLY A 70 10.88 -8.07 -6.73
CA GLY A 70 10.80 -8.47 -8.13
C GLY A 70 9.39 -8.60 -8.73
N LEU A 71 8.31 -8.39 -7.94
CA LEU A 71 6.94 -8.45 -8.46
C LEU A 71 6.73 -7.50 -9.65
N ARG A 72 7.35 -6.31 -9.62
CA ARG A 72 7.23 -5.29 -10.69
C ARG A 72 7.81 -5.71 -12.04
N HIS A 73 8.63 -6.76 -12.08
CA HIS A 73 9.19 -7.29 -13.33
C HIS A 73 8.28 -8.35 -13.98
N SER A 74 7.18 -8.73 -13.32
CA SER A 74 6.18 -9.61 -13.91
C SER A 74 5.24 -8.84 -14.83
N ARG A 75 5.02 -9.36 -16.04
CA ARG A 75 4.11 -8.78 -17.04
C ARG A 75 2.64 -8.78 -16.61
N GLU A 76 2.31 -9.57 -15.59
CA GLU A 76 0.96 -9.72 -15.01
C GLU A 76 0.84 -9.04 -13.63
N ALA A 77 1.83 -8.23 -13.24
CA ALA A 77 1.85 -7.61 -11.94
C ALA A 77 0.68 -6.64 -11.77
N VAL A 78 -0.23 -6.96 -10.84
CA VAL A 78 -1.24 -6.02 -10.35
C VAL A 78 -0.51 -4.85 -9.67
N TRP A 79 -0.90 -3.62 -9.99
CA TRP A 79 -0.37 -2.42 -9.34
C TRP A 79 -0.49 -2.54 -7.82
N PRO A 80 0.60 -2.40 -7.03
CA PRO A 80 0.58 -2.61 -5.58
C PRO A 80 -0.47 -1.77 -4.84
N ALA A 81 -0.74 -0.56 -5.33
CA ALA A 81 -1.76 0.34 -4.79
C ALA A 81 -3.19 -0.23 -4.81
N VAL A 82 -3.47 -1.24 -5.65
CA VAL A 82 -4.77 -1.94 -5.69
C VAL A 82 -5.05 -2.67 -4.39
N SER A 83 -4.04 -3.20 -3.73
CA SER A 83 -4.21 -4.03 -2.53
C SER A 83 -3.46 -3.50 -1.32
N ARG A 84 -2.65 -2.45 -1.47
CA ARG A 84 -1.78 -1.96 -0.41
C ARG A 84 -1.75 -0.45 -0.35
N THR A 85 -1.51 0.08 0.84
CA THR A 85 -1.20 1.50 1.06
C THR A 85 -0.30 1.66 2.26
N MET A 86 0.44 2.78 2.30
CA MET A 86 1.25 3.16 3.44
C MET A 86 1.18 4.68 3.65
N GLY A 87 1.24 5.09 4.90
CA GLY A 87 1.25 6.49 5.28
C GLY A 87 1.31 6.63 6.78
N TYR A 88 1.08 7.83 7.27
CA TYR A 88 0.90 8.06 8.70
C TYR A 88 -0.59 8.27 9.02
N SER A 89 -0.97 7.87 10.22
CA SER A 89 -2.29 8.16 10.78
C SER A 89 -2.14 8.30 12.29
N GLY A 90 -2.56 9.46 12.81
CA GLY A 90 -2.23 9.86 14.18
C GLY A 90 -0.71 9.98 14.38
N VAL A 91 -0.19 9.24 15.37
CA VAL A 91 1.22 9.29 15.81
C VAL A 91 2.05 8.12 15.30
N SER A 92 1.62 7.43 14.23
CA SER A 92 2.36 6.27 13.73
C SER A 92 2.24 6.09 12.24
N ILE A 93 3.26 5.46 11.66
CA ILE A 93 3.22 4.96 10.29
C ILE A 93 2.42 3.66 10.29
N LYS A 94 1.54 3.53 9.29
CA LYS A 94 0.70 2.38 9.07
C LYS A 94 0.88 1.83 7.67
N PHE A 95 0.78 0.52 7.57
CA PHE A 95 0.73 -0.21 6.31
C PHE A 95 -0.54 -1.04 6.27
N VAL A 96 -1.27 -0.97 5.18
CA VAL A 96 -2.50 -1.76 4.99
C VAL A 96 -2.27 -2.69 3.82
N SER A 97 -2.65 -3.95 3.97
CA SER A 97 -2.61 -4.95 2.91
C SER A 97 -3.94 -5.68 2.81
N ILE A 98 -4.32 -6.01 1.57
CA ILE A 98 -5.47 -6.83 1.22
C ILE A 98 -4.95 -8.10 0.54
N ASP A 99 -5.33 -9.26 1.08
CA ASP A 99 -4.92 -10.54 0.52
C ASP A 99 -5.60 -10.87 -0.81
N GLY A 100 -4.95 -11.74 -1.60
CA GLY A 100 -5.55 -12.39 -2.75
C GLY A 100 -5.41 -11.61 -4.06
N PHE A 101 -4.59 -10.56 -4.07
CA PHE A 101 -4.18 -9.83 -5.27
C PHE A 101 -2.75 -10.17 -5.68
N LEU A 102 -1.84 -10.26 -4.72
CA LEU A 102 -0.42 -10.53 -4.96
C LEU A 102 -0.01 -11.94 -4.54
N GLU A 103 -0.89 -12.63 -3.84
CA GLU A 103 -0.73 -13.99 -3.35
C GLU A 103 -1.97 -14.82 -3.72
N GLN A 104 -1.77 -16.12 -3.92
CA GLN A 104 -2.87 -17.05 -4.08
C GLN A 104 -3.43 -17.42 -2.71
N VAL A 105 -4.55 -16.80 -2.35
CA VAL A 105 -5.27 -17.03 -1.09
C VAL A 105 -6.70 -17.39 -1.41
N THR A 106 -7.24 -18.40 -0.72
CA THR A 106 -8.63 -18.80 -0.90
C THR A 106 -9.56 -17.64 -0.54
N PRO A 107 -10.71 -17.46 -1.20
CA PRO A 107 -11.61 -16.36 -0.88
C PRO A 107 -12.01 -16.27 0.61
N ALA A 108 -12.11 -17.41 1.29
CA ALA A 108 -12.46 -17.50 2.71
C ALA A 108 -11.37 -16.97 3.64
N ASP A 109 -10.10 -17.14 3.24
CA ASP A 109 -8.94 -16.74 4.03
C ASP A 109 -8.51 -15.30 3.77
N ARG A 110 -9.18 -14.57 2.87
CA ARG A 110 -8.77 -13.20 2.53
C ARG A 110 -9.04 -12.24 3.66
N LYS A 111 -8.05 -11.40 3.97
CA LYS A 111 -8.15 -10.40 5.02
C LYS A 111 -7.67 -9.03 4.56
N VAL A 112 -8.09 -8.03 5.31
CA VAL A 112 -7.44 -6.72 5.35
C VAL A 112 -6.65 -6.64 6.64
N THR A 113 -5.35 -6.46 6.53
CA THR A 113 -4.46 -6.36 7.68
C THR A 113 -3.89 -4.96 7.78
N VAL A 114 -4.05 -4.36 8.96
CA VAL A 114 -3.53 -3.04 9.30
C VAL A 114 -2.36 -3.23 10.23
N TRP A 115 -1.19 -2.85 9.76
CA TRP A 115 0.06 -2.89 10.51
C TRP A 115 0.37 -1.50 11.04
N LYS A 116 0.90 -1.46 12.27
CA LYS A 116 1.43 -0.26 12.91
C LYS A 116 2.93 -0.44 13.10
N LEU A 117 3.69 0.58 12.74
CA LEU A 117 5.12 0.67 13.01
C LEU A 117 5.31 1.23 14.44
N LEU A 118 5.89 0.44 15.35
CA LEU A 118 6.11 0.86 16.74
C LEU A 118 7.44 1.61 16.92
N ASP A 119 8.47 1.12 16.26
CA ASP A 119 9.78 1.73 16.15
C ASP A 119 10.21 1.63 14.68
N ARG A 120 11.30 2.27 14.28
CA ARG A 120 11.77 2.31 12.88
C ARG A 120 12.09 0.93 12.25
N LYS A 121 11.82 -0.20 12.93
CA LYS A 121 12.09 -1.56 12.47
C LYS A 121 10.96 -2.56 12.78
N THR A 122 10.14 -2.31 13.80
CA THR A 122 9.18 -3.28 14.33
C THR A 122 7.75 -2.98 13.88
N TRP A 123 7.18 -3.88 13.09
CA TRP A 123 5.77 -3.88 12.72
C TRP A 123 4.96 -4.78 13.65
N VAL A 124 3.79 -4.32 14.07
CA VAL A 124 2.78 -5.11 14.78
C VAL A 124 1.46 -5.06 14.04
N ILE A 125 0.69 -6.15 14.10
CA ILE A 125 -0.68 -6.15 13.60
C ILE A 125 -1.50 -5.29 14.56
N GLN A 126 -2.04 -4.18 14.05
CA GLN A 126 -2.97 -3.34 14.78
C GLN A 126 -4.39 -3.91 14.68
N HIS A 127 -4.80 -4.28 13.46
CA HIS A 127 -6.12 -4.84 13.18
C HIS A 127 -6.06 -5.84 12.03
N GLU A 128 -6.96 -6.81 12.05
CA GLU A 128 -7.18 -7.77 10.97
C GLU A 128 -8.69 -7.98 10.79
N VAL A 129 -9.17 -7.88 9.56
CA VAL A 129 -10.60 -7.97 9.21
C VAL A 129 -10.77 -9.05 8.16
N SER A 130 -11.61 -10.05 8.44
CA SER A 130 -11.92 -11.11 7.48
C SER A 130 -12.86 -10.56 6.40
N LEU A 131 -12.42 -10.64 5.14
CA LEU A 131 -13.24 -10.17 4.02
C LEU A 131 -14.45 -11.06 3.79
N GLU A 132 -14.41 -12.36 4.08
CA GLU A 132 -15.58 -13.18 3.78
C GLU A 132 -16.74 -12.90 4.74
N SER A 133 -16.47 -12.83 6.04
CA SER A 133 -17.51 -12.77 7.06
C SER A 133 -17.99 -11.34 7.33
N GLN A 134 -17.07 -10.41 7.55
CA GLN A 134 -17.39 -9.04 7.98
C GLN A 134 -17.81 -8.17 6.78
N LEU A 135 -17.19 -8.34 5.60
CA LEU A 135 -17.60 -7.62 4.39
C LEU A 135 -19.05 -7.94 4.00
N LYS A 136 -19.39 -9.23 3.88
CA LYS A 136 -20.73 -9.66 3.47
C LYS A 136 -21.81 -9.07 4.38
N GLN A 137 -21.54 -9.04 5.69
CA GLN A 137 -22.46 -8.46 6.65
C GLN A 137 -22.70 -6.96 6.42
N GLU A 138 -21.65 -6.16 6.21
CA GLU A 138 -21.84 -4.72 5.97
C GLU A 138 -22.37 -4.42 4.57
N LEU A 139 -22.00 -5.19 3.55
CA LEU A 139 -22.59 -5.07 2.21
C LEU A 139 -24.11 -5.29 2.29
N SER A 140 -24.54 -6.33 3.00
CA SER A 140 -25.96 -6.61 3.23
C SER A 140 -26.67 -5.46 3.95
N LYS A 141 -26.08 -4.93 5.05
CA LYS A 141 -26.62 -3.77 5.78
C LYS A 141 -26.74 -2.53 4.90
N ALA A 142 -25.76 -2.30 4.04
CA ALA A 142 -25.73 -1.18 3.11
C ALA A 142 -26.54 -1.41 1.83
N LYS A 143 -27.18 -2.58 1.68
CA LYS A 143 -27.92 -3.01 0.48
C LYS A 143 -27.06 -2.97 -0.79
N LEU A 144 -25.79 -3.33 -0.65
CA LEU A 144 -24.81 -3.41 -1.73
C LEU A 144 -24.69 -4.83 -2.29
N PRO A 145 -24.32 -4.99 -3.57
CA PRO A 145 -24.06 -6.29 -4.19
C PRO A 145 -23.03 -7.12 -3.41
N GLU A 146 -23.34 -8.39 -3.17
CA GLU A 146 -22.51 -9.31 -2.38
C GLU A 146 -21.19 -9.72 -3.07
N HIS A 147 -21.08 -9.52 -4.39
CA HIS A 147 -19.92 -9.91 -5.21
C HIS A 147 -18.93 -8.76 -5.46
N MET A 148 -18.95 -7.74 -4.61
CA MET A 148 -17.99 -6.64 -4.70
C MET A 148 -16.58 -7.08 -4.31
N THR A 149 -15.59 -6.59 -5.06
CA THR A 149 -14.17 -6.77 -4.78
C THR A 149 -13.63 -5.56 -4.02
N VAL A 150 -12.90 -5.82 -2.95
CA VAL A 150 -12.29 -4.81 -2.08
C VAL A 150 -10.93 -4.41 -2.64
N MET A 151 -10.75 -3.13 -2.96
CA MET A 151 -9.58 -2.60 -3.65
C MET A 151 -9.22 -1.21 -3.12
N TYR A 152 -7.99 -0.77 -3.40
CA TYR A 152 -7.48 0.57 -3.11
C TYR A 152 -7.74 0.98 -1.65
N PRO A 153 -7.07 0.34 -0.68
CA PRO A 153 -7.15 0.78 0.69
C PRO A 153 -6.54 2.19 0.81
N ILE A 154 -7.21 3.08 1.55
CA ILE A 154 -6.78 4.47 1.76
C ILE A 154 -6.76 4.75 3.26
N LEU A 155 -5.61 5.16 3.76
CA LEU A 155 -5.46 5.59 5.15
C LEU A 155 -6.11 6.95 5.38
N SER A 156 -6.88 7.09 6.45
CA SER A 156 -7.32 8.41 6.91
C SER A 156 -6.14 9.13 7.58
N THR A 157 -5.84 10.34 7.10
CA THR A 157 -4.87 11.23 7.75
C THR A 157 -5.48 11.99 8.93
N ARG A 158 -6.81 11.94 9.10
CA ARG A 158 -7.56 12.70 10.13
C ARG A 158 -8.02 11.82 11.28
N GLU A 159 -8.36 10.57 11.00
CA GLU A 159 -8.94 9.64 11.95
C GLU A 159 -8.02 8.43 12.10
N GLU A 160 -7.42 8.24 13.28
CA GLU A 160 -6.41 7.20 13.49
C GLU A 160 -6.90 5.78 13.15
N HIS A 161 -8.17 5.49 13.42
CA HIS A 161 -8.74 4.14 13.33
C HIS A 161 -9.66 3.95 12.13
N VAL A 162 -9.52 4.79 11.09
CA VAL A 162 -10.37 4.73 9.89
C VAL A 162 -9.53 4.44 8.66
N ILE A 163 -9.99 3.46 7.89
CA ILE A 163 -9.47 3.11 6.58
C ILE A 163 -10.65 3.14 5.62
N TYR A 164 -10.48 3.84 4.51
CA TYR A 164 -11.45 3.81 3.42
C TYR A 164 -11.04 2.72 2.45
N ILE A 165 -12.02 2.02 1.89
CA ILE A 165 -11.73 1.02 0.88
C ILE A 165 -12.70 1.20 -0.27
N ILE A 166 -12.18 1.11 -1.49
CA ILE A 166 -12.98 1.20 -2.70
C ILE A 166 -13.53 -0.18 -3.01
N LEU A 167 -14.84 -0.24 -3.26
CA LEU A 167 -15.50 -1.44 -3.72
C LEU A 167 -15.74 -1.33 -5.22
N SER A 168 -15.40 -2.39 -5.93
CA SER A 168 -15.67 -2.52 -7.36
C SER A 168 -16.55 -3.74 -7.64
N MET A 169 -17.55 -3.57 -8.51
CA MET A 169 -18.26 -4.70 -9.07
C MET A 169 -17.34 -5.43 -10.05
N LYS A 170 -17.10 -6.72 -9.82
CA LYS A 170 -16.16 -7.48 -10.62
C LYS A 170 -16.70 -7.66 -12.05
N GLY A 171 -16.15 -6.92 -13.02
CA GLY A 171 -16.13 -7.34 -14.42
C GLY A 171 -14.96 -8.31 -14.61
N MET A 172 -15.13 -9.59 -14.27
CA MET A 172 -14.08 -10.58 -14.48
C MET A 172 -14.05 -10.98 -15.96
N GLN A 173 -13.38 -10.20 -16.81
CA GLN A 173 -12.86 -10.70 -18.08
C GLN A 173 -11.33 -10.77 -17.99
N SER A 174 -10.83 -11.99 -17.77
CA SER A 174 -9.50 -12.38 -18.23
C SER A 174 -9.66 -13.72 -18.94
N GLY A 175 -10.38 -13.70 -20.05
CA GLY A 175 -10.15 -14.61 -21.17
C GLY A 175 -9.11 -13.97 -22.07
N GLY A 176 -8.08 -14.72 -22.45
CA GLY A 176 -6.92 -14.22 -23.17
C GLY A 176 -7.24 -13.55 -24.52
N GLY A 177 -6.36 -12.63 -24.92
CA GLY A 177 -6.41 -12.00 -26.23
C GLY A 177 -5.42 -10.85 -26.31
N VAL A 178 -4.34 -11.06 -27.04
CA VAL A 178 -3.30 -10.07 -27.36
C VAL A 178 -3.92 -8.95 -28.20
N GLY A 179 -3.63 -7.70 -27.84
CA GLY A 179 -3.90 -6.52 -28.66
C GLY A 179 -2.96 -5.38 -28.29
N LEU A 180 -1.91 -5.20 -29.08
CA LEU A 180 -1.08 -3.99 -29.11
C LEU A 180 -1.94 -2.78 -29.46
N LEU A 181 -1.73 -1.66 -28.75
CA LEU A 181 -1.49 -0.29 -29.27
C LEU A 181 -1.89 0.71 -28.18
N GLY A 182 -1.04 1.73 -27.98
CA GLY A 182 -1.34 2.81 -27.06
C GLY A 182 -2.54 3.60 -27.56
N GLU A 183 -3.53 3.78 -26.70
CA GLU A 183 -4.54 4.84 -26.78
C GLU A 183 -5.29 4.88 -25.44
N HIS A 184 -5.83 6.07 -25.15
CA HIS A 184 -6.53 6.45 -23.94
C HIS A 184 -7.37 5.33 -23.31
N PHE A 185 -7.11 5.01 -22.04
CA PHE A 185 -8.03 4.22 -21.24
C PHE A 185 -9.26 5.09 -20.94
N GLU A 186 -10.23 5.09 -21.85
CA GLU A 186 -11.52 5.70 -21.62
C GLU A 186 -12.27 4.92 -20.53
N ARG A 187 -12.80 5.72 -19.61
CA ARG A 187 -13.43 5.37 -18.36
C ARG A 187 -14.88 5.00 -18.62
N GLU A 188 -15.14 3.84 -19.22
CA GLU A 188 -16.51 3.36 -19.41
C GLU A 188 -16.83 2.24 -18.41
N ASP A 189 -17.87 2.52 -17.60
CA ASP A 189 -18.62 1.63 -16.70
C ASP A 189 -17.96 1.06 -15.43
N PHE A 190 -17.12 1.84 -14.76
CA PHE A 190 -16.78 1.58 -13.35
C PHE A 190 -17.83 2.18 -12.42
N VAL A 191 -18.82 1.39 -12.00
CA VAL A 191 -19.61 1.74 -10.80
C VAL A 191 -18.69 1.53 -9.58
N SER A 192 -17.87 2.54 -9.29
CA SER A 192 -17.08 2.60 -8.07
C SER A 192 -17.98 3.05 -6.92
N GLN A 193 -18.03 2.27 -5.86
CA GLN A 193 -18.64 2.72 -4.60
C GLN A 193 -17.54 2.83 -3.56
N VAL A 194 -17.44 3.99 -2.92
CA VAL A 194 -16.49 4.22 -1.83
C VAL A 194 -17.23 3.94 -0.53
N THR A 195 -16.82 2.88 0.18
CA THR A 195 -17.40 2.54 1.47
C THR A 195 -16.38 2.80 2.56
N CYS A 196 -16.78 3.58 3.56
CA CYS A 196 -15.95 3.88 4.72
C CYS A 196 -16.09 2.77 5.75
N TRP A 197 -14.97 2.18 6.14
CA TRP A 197 -14.91 1.22 7.23
C TRP A 197 -14.28 1.90 8.44
N ARG A 198 -15.09 2.12 9.48
CA ARG A 198 -14.55 2.47 10.80
C ARG A 198 -14.30 1.16 11.53
N VAL A 199 -13.04 0.84 11.78
CA VAL A 199 -12.69 -0.27 12.67
C VAL A 199 -13.03 0.20 14.09
N LYS A 200 -14.20 -0.23 14.59
CA LYS A 200 -14.68 0.12 15.94
C LYS A 200 -14.10 -0.86 16.96
N HIS A 201 -13.66 -0.30 18.09
CA HIS A 201 -13.24 -1.02 19.29
C HIS A 201 -14.43 -1.60 20.05
#